data_AF-A0A3Q8YGW6-F1
#
_entry.id   AF-A0A3Q8YGW6-F1
#
_cell.length_a   1.000
_cell.length_b   1.000
_cell.length_c   1.000
_cell.angle_alpha   90.00
_cell.angle_beta   90.00
_cell.angle_gamma   90.00
#
_symmetry.space_group_name_H-M   'P 1'
#
loop_
_entity.id
_entity.type
_entity.pdbx_description
1 polymer ?
#
loop_
_entity_poly.entity_id
_entity_poly.type
_entity_poly.pdbx_seq_one_letter_code
_entity_poly.pdbx_strand_id
1 'polypeptide(L)'
;MRRKVALRSTLLIAAPLLTAALPALAQEAPGMIISIVGGLAPEDLLNIRATASPGGKVEARLPNGAAVKNYGCKLVNNYPWCKVEDTQDAHITGWAPARYLSPNNPAPAPEDAAAPATEAAAPQEAVAPQPSEAPTPDIAARLGGNKPADPPSAADIGRTAMQDAYGLAFAASAHAESDAPAPDAAGDIPCARHIGQPMTRCEISVARKDGDSAVTVTWPDGGTRVINFHGGQPAGSDSPDAFRFTREGTLNMIRVGVSERFEITDALALGE
;
A
#
# COMPACT_ATOMS: atom_id res chain seq x y z
N MET A 1 -72.67 -8.82 -39.07
CA MET A 1 -73.12 -9.16 -37.70
C MET A 1 -72.25 -8.44 -36.70
N ARG A 2 -72.87 -7.76 -35.71
CA ARG A 2 -72.33 -7.37 -34.37
C ARG A 2 -71.04 -6.52 -34.34
N ARG A 3 -70.86 -5.50 -33.50
CA ARG A 3 -71.68 -4.58 -32.68
C ARG A 3 -70.68 -3.51 -32.22
N LYS A 4 -71.19 -2.32 -31.93
CA LYS A 4 -70.54 -1.10 -31.43
C LYS A 4 -69.58 -1.35 -30.24
N VAL A 5 -68.64 -0.44 -29.99
CA VAL A 5 -68.65 0.47 -28.82
C VAL A 5 -67.43 1.40 -28.87
N ALA A 6 -67.70 2.70 -28.72
CA ALA A 6 -66.75 3.76 -28.45
C ALA A 6 -66.47 3.83 -26.95
N LEU A 7 -65.25 4.14 -26.54
CA LEU A 7 -65.01 4.70 -25.20
C LEU A 7 -63.90 5.74 -25.25
N ARG A 8 -64.32 7.00 -25.10
CA ARG A 8 -63.49 8.17 -24.81
C ARG A 8 -62.88 7.97 -23.42
N SER A 9 -61.56 7.79 -23.35
CA SER A 9 -60.86 7.78 -22.06
C SER A 9 -60.67 9.20 -21.56
N THR A 10 -61.09 9.34 -20.31
CA THR A 10 -61.20 10.50 -19.45
C THR A 10 -59.88 11.23 -19.20
N LEU A 11 -59.92 12.57 -19.28
CA LEU A 11 -58.96 13.46 -18.64
C LEU A 11 -58.88 13.14 -17.14
N LEU A 12 -57.68 12.88 -16.64
CA LEU A 12 -57.36 12.97 -15.22
C LEU A 12 -56.50 14.22 -15.01
N ILE A 13 -57.04 15.13 -14.22
CA ILE A 13 -56.39 16.35 -13.73
C ILE A 13 -55.36 15.91 -12.68
N ALA A 14 -54.08 16.03 -13.01
CA ALA A 14 -53.00 15.83 -12.05
C ALA A 14 -52.76 17.14 -11.28
N ALA A 15 -53.10 17.15 -9.99
CA ALA A 15 -52.73 18.22 -9.08
C ALA A 15 -51.21 18.20 -8.83
N PRO A 16 -50.49 19.35 -8.85
CA PRO A 16 -49.08 19.36 -8.54
C PRO A 16 -48.90 19.35 -7.02
N LEU A 17 -48.44 18.23 -6.48
CA LEU A 17 -47.86 18.19 -5.14
C LEU A 17 -46.56 19.00 -5.17
N LEU A 18 -46.58 20.17 -4.53
CA LEU A 18 -45.38 20.95 -4.22
C LEU A 18 -44.48 20.11 -3.31
N THR A 19 -43.45 19.49 -3.89
CA THR A 19 -42.34 18.91 -3.13
C THR A 19 -41.51 20.04 -2.55
N ALA A 20 -41.59 20.23 -1.24
CA ALA A 20 -40.65 21.04 -0.49
C ALA A 20 -39.23 20.50 -0.73
N ALA A 21 -38.38 21.30 -1.38
CA ALA A 21 -36.97 21.00 -1.54
C ALA A 21 -36.30 21.15 -0.17
N LEU A 22 -36.06 20.03 0.50
CA LEU A 22 -35.08 19.96 1.57
C LEU A 22 -33.72 20.37 0.96
N PRO A 23 -32.95 21.28 1.59
CA PRO A 23 -31.59 21.53 1.15
C PRO A 23 -30.82 20.21 1.31
N ALA A 24 -30.40 19.64 0.19
CA ALA A 24 -29.44 18.57 0.18
C ALA A 24 -28.17 19.14 0.82
N LEU A 25 -27.90 18.75 2.07
CA LEU A 25 -26.55 18.84 2.61
C LEU A 25 -25.70 18.00 1.67
N ALA A 26 -24.90 18.67 0.84
CA ALA A 26 -23.92 18.03 0.00
C ALA A 26 -23.04 17.19 0.92
N GLN A 27 -23.26 15.87 0.92
CA GLN A 27 -22.32 14.94 1.51
C GLN A 27 -21.04 15.14 0.70
N GLU A 28 -20.01 15.67 1.34
CA GLU A 28 -18.66 15.70 0.79
C GLU A 28 -18.38 14.33 0.20
N ALA A 29 -18.24 14.30 -1.13
CA ALA A 29 -17.79 13.10 -1.82
C ALA A 29 -16.47 12.70 -1.15
N PRO A 30 -16.26 11.41 -0.82
CA PRO A 30 -14.96 10.97 -0.33
C PRO A 30 -13.92 11.49 -1.32
N GLY A 31 -13.05 12.39 -0.84
CA GLY A 31 -12.13 13.13 -1.70
C GLY A 31 -11.39 12.15 -2.60
N MET A 32 -11.29 12.45 -3.90
CA MET A 32 -10.56 11.59 -4.82
C MET A 32 -9.11 11.51 -4.35
N ILE A 33 -8.72 10.36 -3.82
CA ILE A 33 -7.34 10.12 -3.37
C ILE A 33 -6.53 9.75 -4.61
N ILE A 34 -5.39 10.41 -4.84
CA ILE A 34 -4.45 9.92 -5.84
C ILE A 34 -3.60 8.85 -5.19
N SER A 35 -3.56 7.66 -5.80
CA SER A 35 -2.69 6.57 -5.39
C SER A 35 -1.59 6.37 -6.40
N ILE A 36 -0.41 5.98 -5.93
CA ILE A 36 0.72 5.61 -6.78
C ILE A 36 0.86 4.10 -6.82
N VAL A 37 0.99 3.56 -8.02
CA VAL A 37 1.27 2.14 -8.26
C VAL A 37 2.69 1.83 -7.77
N GLY A 38 2.82 0.86 -6.88
CA GLY A 38 4.11 0.47 -6.30
C GLY A 38 4.14 -0.99 -5.86
N GLY A 39 5.34 -1.48 -5.50
CA GLY A 39 5.52 -2.84 -4.98
C GLY A 39 5.49 -3.96 -6.03
N LEU A 40 5.58 -3.63 -7.32
CA LEU A 40 5.79 -4.60 -8.40
C LEU A 40 7.29 -4.86 -8.57
N ALA A 41 7.65 -6.03 -9.12
CA ALA A 41 9.02 -6.33 -9.54
C ALA A 41 9.48 -5.37 -10.67
N PRO A 42 10.80 -5.28 -10.96
CA PRO A 42 11.30 -4.52 -12.11
C PRO A 42 10.63 -4.99 -13.41
N GLU A 43 10.21 -4.05 -14.26
CA GLU A 43 9.48 -4.27 -15.52
C GLU A 43 8.09 -4.95 -15.42
N ASP A 44 7.60 -5.26 -14.20
CA ASP A 44 6.25 -5.77 -14.01
C ASP A 44 5.19 -4.67 -14.11
N LEU A 45 3.98 -5.06 -14.52
CA LEU A 45 2.83 -4.17 -14.63
C LEU A 45 1.67 -4.63 -13.75
N LEU A 46 1.03 -3.67 -13.07
CA LEU A 46 -0.18 -3.87 -12.30
C LEU A 46 -1.36 -4.07 -13.23
N ASN A 47 -2.01 -5.22 -13.14
CA ASN A 47 -3.24 -5.49 -13.89
C ASN A 47 -4.43 -4.70 -13.29
N ILE A 48 -5.05 -3.86 -14.11
CA ILE A 48 -6.33 -3.22 -13.84
C ILE A 48 -7.44 -4.10 -14.39
N ARG A 49 -8.35 -4.57 -13.53
CA ARG A 49 -9.33 -5.61 -13.87
C ARG A 49 -10.75 -5.09 -13.94
N ALA A 50 -11.58 -5.72 -14.78
CA ALA A 50 -13.01 -5.38 -14.90
C ALA A 50 -13.77 -5.61 -13.59
N THR A 51 -13.38 -6.64 -12.83
CA THR A 51 -13.98 -7.03 -11.57
C THR A 51 -12.93 -7.09 -10.46
N ALA A 52 -13.37 -6.87 -9.20
CA ALA A 52 -12.56 -6.98 -8.00
C ALA A 52 -12.24 -8.44 -7.67
N SER A 53 -11.44 -9.09 -8.53
CA SER A 53 -11.12 -10.51 -8.42
C SER A 53 -9.78 -10.81 -9.09
N PRO A 54 -8.95 -11.73 -8.54
CA PRO A 54 -7.74 -12.19 -9.19
C PRO A 54 -7.98 -12.80 -10.58
N GLY A 55 -9.18 -13.36 -10.82
CA GLY A 55 -9.58 -13.97 -12.08
C GLY A 55 -10.33 -13.04 -13.04
N GLY A 56 -10.54 -11.77 -12.68
CA GLY A 56 -11.25 -10.82 -13.54
C GLY A 56 -10.49 -10.51 -14.83
N LYS A 57 -11.22 -10.26 -15.94
CA LYS A 57 -10.62 -9.80 -17.20
C LYS A 57 -9.72 -8.59 -16.95
N VAL A 58 -8.53 -8.60 -17.55
CA VAL A 58 -7.60 -7.46 -17.50
C VAL A 58 -8.04 -6.44 -18.55
N GLU A 59 -8.32 -5.22 -18.11
CA GLU A 59 -8.67 -4.08 -18.97
C GLU A 59 -7.43 -3.27 -19.34
N ALA A 60 -6.46 -3.15 -18.43
CA ALA A 60 -5.22 -2.44 -18.68
C ALA A 60 -4.09 -2.95 -17.77
N ARG A 61 -2.88 -2.47 -18.04
CA ARG A 61 -1.67 -2.75 -17.26
C ARG A 61 -0.91 -1.46 -17.03
N LEU A 62 -0.63 -1.13 -15.77
CA LEU A 62 0.05 0.11 -15.38
C LEU A 62 1.41 -0.19 -14.72
N PRO A 63 2.48 0.56 -15.05
CA PRO A 63 3.80 0.36 -14.46
C PRO A 63 3.88 0.90 -13.02
N ASN A 64 4.94 0.53 -12.30
CA ASN A 64 5.36 1.22 -11.07
C ASN A 64 5.50 2.74 -11.33
N GLY A 65 5.06 3.55 -10.38
CA GLY A 65 5.06 5.01 -10.47
C GLY A 65 3.84 5.63 -11.16
N ALA A 66 2.97 4.83 -11.78
CA ALA A 66 1.73 5.35 -12.37
C ALA A 66 0.80 5.94 -11.31
N ALA A 67 0.21 7.10 -11.59
CA ALA A 67 -0.74 7.78 -10.72
C ALA A 67 -2.18 7.45 -11.13
N VAL A 68 -2.98 6.98 -10.18
CA VAL A 68 -4.38 6.62 -10.40
C VAL A 68 -5.28 7.36 -9.43
N LYS A 69 -6.48 7.76 -9.88
CA LYS A 69 -7.55 8.19 -8.99
C LYS A 69 -8.12 6.95 -8.31
N ASN A 70 -8.16 6.95 -6.98
CA ASN A 70 -8.69 5.87 -6.17
C ASN A 70 -10.05 6.28 -5.59
N TYR A 71 -11.09 5.57 -6.01
CA TYR A 71 -12.48 5.82 -5.61
C TYR A 71 -12.92 4.97 -4.41
N GLY A 72 -11.97 4.42 -3.68
CA GLY A 72 -12.21 3.60 -2.50
C GLY A 72 -12.14 2.11 -2.77
N CYS A 73 -12.04 1.36 -1.69
CA CYS A 73 -11.75 -0.07 -1.70
C CYS A 73 -12.89 -0.88 -1.07
N LYS A 74 -13.11 -2.08 -1.60
CA LYS A 74 -14.03 -3.07 -1.02
C LYS A 74 -13.30 -4.38 -0.75
N LEU A 75 -13.79 -5.11 0.24
CA LEU A 75 -13.28 -6.45 0.54
C LEU A 75 -13.96 -7.49 -0.35
N VAL A 76 -13.16 -8.34 -0.99
CA VAL A 76 -13.61 -9.54 -1.69
C VAL A 76 -12.81 -10.71 -1.16
N ASN A 77 -13.48 -11.68 -0.53
CA ASN A 77 -12.84 -12.82 0.14
C ASN A 77 -11.73 -12.39 1.11
N ASN A 78 -11.99 -11.34 1.90
CA ASN A 78 -11.04 -10.73 2.84
C ASN A 78 -9.84 -10.01 2.21
N TYR A 79 -9.80 -9.83 0.89
CA TYR A 79 -8.78 -9.04 0.19
C TYR A 79 -9.32 -7.67 -0.24
N PRO A 80 -8.64 -6.55 0.08
CA PRO A 80 -9.07 -5.23 -0.36
C PRO A 80 -8.74 -4.98 -1.83
N TRP A 81 -9.75 -4.58 -2.58
CA TRP A 81 -9.68 -4.19 -3.98
C TRP A 81 -10.18 -2.76 -4.14
N CYS A 82 -9.38 -1.90 -4.74
CA CYS A 82 -9.73 -0.50 -4.95
C CYS A 82 -10.21 -0.26 -6.37
N LYS A 83 -11.27 0.53 -6.49
CA LYS A 83 -11.73 1.01 -7.80
C LYS A 83 -10.82 2.17 -8.21
N VAL A 84 -10.23 2.05 -9.39
CA VAL A 84 -9.23 3.02 -9.88
C VAL A 84 -9.53 3.48 -11.31
N GLU A 85 -9.05 4.67 -11.61
CA GLU A 85 -8.97 5.27 -12.94
C GLU A 85 -7.57 5.83 -13.15
N ASP A 86 -6.97 5.61 -14.31
CA ASP A 86 -5.69 6.23 -14.62
C ASP A 86 -5.85 7.76 -14.76
N THR A 87 -4.87 8.49 -14.23
CA THR A 87 -4.87 9.96 -14.31
C THR A 87 -4.51 10.46 -15.71
N GLN A 88 -3.81 9.65 -16.50
CA GLN A 88 -3.39 10.00 -17.86
C GLN A 88 -4.41 9.57 -18.92
N ASP A 89 -5.08 8.42 -18.73
CA ASP A 89 -6.16 7.95 -19.60
C ASP A 89 -7.41 7.52 -18.82
N ALA A 90 -8.45 8.36 -18.85
CA ALA A 90 -9.71 8.11 -18.16
C ALA A 90 -10.48 6.87 -18.68
N HIS A 91 -10.14 6.33 -19.86
CA HIS A 91 -10.74 5.09 -20.35
C HIS A 91 -10.23 3.87 -19.56
N ILE A 92 -9.06 3.98 -18.94
CA ILE A 92 -8.50 2.92 -18.09
C ILE A 92 -9.16 3.00 -16.72
N THR A 93 -10.29 2.30 -16.59
CA THR A 93 -11.02 2.15 -15.33
C THR A 93 -11.16 0.68 -14.95
N GLY A 94 -11.01 0.39 -13.65
CA GLY A 94 -11.12 -0.98 -13.19
C GLY A 94 -10.83 -1.15 -11.71
N TRP A 95 -10.44 -2.36 -11.34
CA TRP A 95 -10.15 -2.77 -9.97
C TRP A 95 -8.71 -3.26 -9.87
N ALA A 96 -8.02 -2.82 -8.83
CA ALA A 96 -6.68 -3.27 -8.51
C ALA A 96 -6.58 -3.68 -7.03
N PRO A 97 -5.66 -4.60 -6.68
CA PRO A 97 -5.40 -4.94 -5.29
C PRO A 97 -4.87 -3.73 -4.52
N ALA A 98 -5.44 -3.44 -3.35
CA ALA A 98 -5.03 -2.27 -2.56
C ALA A 98 -3.55 -2.28 -2.17
N ARG A 99 -2.95 -3.47 -2.03
CA ARG A 99 -1.54 -3.65 -1.64
C ARG A 99 -0.52 -3.01 -2.61
N TYR A 100 -0.92 -2.72 -3.84
CA TYR A 100 -0.06 -2.07 -4.84
C TYR A 100 -0.39 -0.59 -5.02
N LEU A 101 -1.30 -0.05 -4.22
CA LEU A 101 -1.75 1.33 -4.31
C LEU A 101 -1.34 2.03 -3.01
N SER A 102 -0.35 2.91 -3.10
CA SER A 102 0.03 3.73 -1.96
C SER A 102 -1.03 4.80 -1.76
N PRO A 103 -1.75 4.83 -0.62
CA PRO A 103 -2.89 5.73 -0.41
C PRO A 103 -2.51 7.20 -0.19
N ASN A 104 -1.20 7.53 -0.13
CA ASN A 104 -0.74 8.88 0.17
C ASN A 104 -0.09 9.52 -1.06
N ASN A 105 -0.88 10.21 -1.88
CA ASN A 105 -0.38 11.26 -2.75
C ASN A 105 -1.52 12.22 -3.19
N PRO A 106 -1.35 13.55 -3.18
CA PRO A 106 -0.34 14.30 -2.46
C PRO A 106 -0.61 14.23 -0.95
N ALA A 107 0.45 14.33 -0.14
CA ALA A 107 0.29 14.72 1.25
C ALA A 107 -0.54 16.01 1.31
N PRO A 108 -1.51 16.16 2.24
CA PRO A 108 -2.15 17.44 2.44
C PRO A 108 -1.05 18.48 2.67
N ALA A 109 -1.08 19.56 1.89
CA ALA A 109 -0.25 20.72 2.19
C ALA A 109 -0.57 21.13 3.64
N PRO A 110 0.42 21.55 4.45
CA PRO A 110 0.11 22.15 5.73
C PRO A 110 -0.81 23.33 5.46
N GLU A 111 -2.08 23.20 5.85
CA GLU A 111 -3.06 24.28 5.73
C GLU A 111 -2.54 25.44 6.57
N ASP A 112 -2.40 26.60 5.92
CA ASP A 112 -2.20 27.87 6.59
C ASP A 112 -3.18 27.95 7.76
N ALA A 113 -2.66 27.95 8.98
CA ALA A 113 -3.44 28.17 10.18
C ALA A 113 -3.93 29.63 10.19
N ALA A 114 -5.00 29.90 9.44
CA ALA A 114 -5.80 31.09 9.58
C ALA A 114 -6.59 30.97 10.89
N ALA A 115 -6.12 31.64 11.94
CA ALA A 115 -6.89 31.85 13.16
C ALA A 115 -8.15 32.68 12.85
N PRO A 116 -9.35 32.28 13.29
CA PRO A 116 -10.46 33.21 13.38
C PRO A 116 -10.32 34.00 14.69
N ALA A 117 -10.21 35.33 14.56
CA ALA A 117 -10.41 36.26 15.64
C ALA A 117 -11.91 36.32 15.99
N THR A 118 -12.25 36.09 17.25
CA THR A 118 -13.55 36.48 17.80
C THR A 118 -13.33 37.22 19.12
N GLU A 119 -13.49 38.53 19.07
CA GLU A 119 -13.71 39.40 20.22
C GLU A 119 -15.04 39.06 20.90
N ALA A 120 -15.01 38.88 22.22
CA ALA A 120 -16.16 39.13 23.08
C ALA A 120 -15.65 39.62 24.45
N ALA A 121 -15.86 40.92 24.69
CA ALA A 121 -15.55 41.61 25.94
C ALA A 121 -16.65 41.43 27.00
N ALA A 122 -16.26 41.36 28.28
CA ALA A 122 -17.07 41.65 29.47
C ALA A 122 -16.14 41.89 30.69
N PRO A 123 -16.56 42.63 31.75
CA PRO A 123 -15.77 43.73 32.33
C PRO A 123 -14.90 43.39 33.55
N GLN A 124 -13.97 44.32 33.84
CA GLN A 124 -13.07 44.40 34.99
C GLN A 124 -13.82 44.64 36.31
N GLU A 125 -13.44 43.96 37.40
CA GLU A 125 -13.06 44.63 38.67
C GLU A 125 -12.46 43.67 39.73
N ALA A 126 -11.59 44.27 40.55
CA ALA A 126 -11.01 43.83 41.83
C ALA A 126 -9.57 43.25 41.80
N VAL A 127 -8.65 44.12 42.24
CA VAL A 127 -7.21 43.96 42.43
C VAL A 127 -6.90 43.27 43.77
N ALA A 128 -6.00 42.28 43.75
CA ALA A 128 -5.10 41.91 44.86
C ALA A 128 -3.80 41.30 44.27
N PRO A 129 -2.63 41.46 44.91
CA PRO A 129 -1.35 41.55 44.22
C PRO A 129 -0.76 40.19 43.84
N GLN A 130 -0.40 40.02 42.56
CA GLN A 130 0.43 38.91 42.12
C GLN A 130 1.92 39.16 42.46
N PRO A 131 2.66 38.15 42.92
CA PRO A 131 4.10 38.26 43.11
C PRO A 131 4.77 38.50 41.76
N SER A 132 5.78 39.38 41.74
CA SER A 132 6.53 39.81 40.57
C SER A 132 6.86 38.64 39.63
N GLU A 133 6.25 38.67 38.45
CA GLU A 133 6.62 37.81 37.33
C GLU A 133 8.06 38.15 36.96
N ALA A 134 8.96 37.16 37.08
CA ALA A 134 10.30 37.28 36.56
C ALA A 134 10.21 37.56 35.05
N PRO A 135 11.00 38.51 34.51
CA PRO A 135 10.96 38.79 33.09
C PRO A 135 11.27 37.51 32.32
N THR A 136 10.45 37.19 31.32
CA THR A 136 10.68 36.08 30.42
C THR A 136 12.10 36.19 29.84
N PRO A 137 12.85 35.08 29.74
CA PRO A 137 14.21 35.13 29.25
C PRO A 137 14.19 35.61 27.81
N ASP A 138 14.79 36.78 27.56
CA ASP A 138 14.94 37.35 26.23
C ASP A 138 15.79 36.40 25.38
N ILE A 139 15.11 35.61 24.55
CA ILE A 139 15.72 34.61 23.67
C ILE A 139 16.67 35.31 22.68
N ALA A 140 16.42 36.57 22.31
CA ALA A 140 17.30 37.36 21.45
C ALA A 140 18.60 37.73 22.17
N ALA A 141 18.57 37.97 23.48
CA ALA A 141 19.78 38.21 24.27
C ALA A 141 20.65 36.96 24.43
N ARG A 142 20.05 35.75 24.46
CA ARG A 142 20.80 34.48 24.57
C ARG A 142 21.42 34.02 23.27
N LEU A 143 20.80 34.33 22.13
CA LEU A 143 21.28 33.93 20.82
C LEU A 143 22.37 34.87 20.26
N GLY A 144 22.69 35.96 20.98
CA GLY A 144 23.57 37.01 20.49
C GLY A 144 22.87 37.77 19.38
N GLY A 145 22.64 39.07 19.59
CA GLY A 145 22.03 39.95 18.59
C GLY A 145 22.90 40.06 17.34
N ASN A 146 22.80 39.06 16.47
CA ASN A 146 23.57 38.96 15.25
C ASN A 146 22.55 38.98 14.14
N LYS A 147 22.64 40.01 13.30
CA LYS A 147 21.93 40.14 12.03
C LYS A 147 21.76 38.76 11.36
N PRO A 148 20.57 38.42 10.83
CA PRO A 148 20.36 37.16 10.12
C PRO A 148 21.50 36.94 9.13
N ALA A 149 22.12 35.76 9.17
CA ALA A 149 23.15 35.41 8.22
C ALA A 149 22.58 35.56 6.80
N ASP A 150 23.37 36.14 5.89
CA ASP A 150 22.95 36.25 4.50
C ASP A 150 22.62 34.85 3.97
N PRO A 151 21.50 34.68 3.24
CA PRO A 151 21.10 33.37 2.76
C PRO A 151 22.19 32.80 1.83
N PRO A 152 22.41 31.48 1.87
CA PRO A 152 23.43 30.85 1.03
C PRO A 152 23.15 31.11 -0.44
N SER A 153 24.22 31.24 -1.24
CA SER A 153 24.07 31.41 -2.68
C SER A 153 23.45 30.16 -3.31
N ALA A 154 22.82 30.32 -4.48
CA ALA A 154 22.30 29.18 -5.24
C ALA A 154 23.38 28.12 -5.54
N ALA A 155 24.64 28.54 -5.68
CA ALA A 155 25.78 27.65 -5.89
C ALA A 155 26.11 26.84 -4.62
N ASP A 156 26.03 27.44 -3.44
CA ASP A 156 26.26 26.75 -2.16
C ASP A 156 25.13 25.78 -1.83
N ILE A 157 23.89 26.14 -2.15
CA ILE A 157 22.73 25.24 -2.04
C ILE A 157 22.93 24.05 -2.98
N GLY A 158 23.29 24.30 -4.24
CA GLY A 158 23.53 23.24 -5.22
C GLY A 158 24.66 22.30 -4.80
N ARG A 159 25.77 22.82 -4.28
CA ARG A 159 26.90 22.01 -3.80
C ARG A 159 26.50 21.13 -2.61
N THR A 160 25.78 21.68 -1.64
CA THR A 160 25.30 20.94 -0.45
C THR A 160 24.33 19.83 -0.86
N ALA A 161 23.38 20.12 -1.75
CA ALA A 161 22.44 19.13 -2.26
C ALA A 161 23.14 17.96 -2.99
N MET A 162 24.17 18.26 -3.79
CA MET A 162 24.95 17.21 -4.46
C MET A 162 25.74 16.33 -3.48
N GLN A 163 26.29 16.93 -2.42
CA GLN A 163 27.03 16.20 -1.38
C GLN A 163 26.09 15.30 -0.56
N ASP A 164 24.92 15.79 -0.18
CA ASP A 164 23.91 15.01 0.54
C ASP A 164 23.38 13.86 -0.32
N ALA A 165 23.10 14.10 -1.61
CA ALA A 165 22.69 13.06 -2.54
C ALA A 165 23.75 11.95 -2.67
N TYR A 166 25.03 12.32 -2.73
CA TYR A 166 26.14 11.36 -2.74
C TYR A 166 26.24 10.59 -1.42
N GLY A 167 26.11 11.26 -0.27
CA GLY A 167 26.13 10.62 1.05
C GLY A 167 24.98 9.62 1.22
N LEU A 168 23.77 9.98 0.77
CA LEU A 168 22.61 9.11 0.79
C LEU A 168 22.75 7.92 -0.17
N ALA A 169 23.33 8.13 -1.36
CA ALA A 169 23.61 7.06 -2.30
C ALA A 169 24.62 6.05 -1.72
N PHE A 170 25.68 6.52 -1.06
CA PHE A 170 26.66 5.65 -0.40
C PHE A 170 26.08 4.89 0.79
N ALA A 171 25.24 5.54 1.61
CA ALA A 171 24.52 4.87 2.68
C ALA A 171 23.56 3.80 2.13
N ALA A 172 22.83 4.09 1.05
CA ALA A 172 21.94 3.14 0.39
C ALA A 172 22.71 1.93 -0.17
N SER A 173 23.89 2.13 -0.77
CA SER A 173 24.73 1.01 -1.22
C SER A 173 25.28 0.17 -0.07
N ALA A 174 25.66 0.81 1.05
CA ALA A 174 26.12 0.09 2.25
C ALA A 174 24.99 -0.73 2.87
N HIS A 175 23.75 -0.22 2.85
CA HIS A 175 22.57 -0.99 3.24
C HIS A 175 22.26 -2.12 2.26
N ALA A 176 22.42 -1.92 0.95
CA ALA A 176 22.21 -2.97 -0.05
C ALA A 176 23.23 -4.12 0.05
N GLU A 177 24.48 -3.85 0.45
CA GLU A 177 25.47 -4.90 0.76
C GLU A 177 25.21 -5.57 2.12
N SER A 178 24.59 -4.86 3.07
CA SER A 178 24.18 -5.42 4.37
C SER A 178 22.88 -6.24 4.29
N ASP A 179 22.03 -5.95 3.30
CA ASP A 179 20.82 -6.69 2.93
C ASP A 179 21.08 -7.76 1.86
N ALA A 180 22.33 -7.94 1.41
CA ALA A 180 22.71 -9.12 0.65
C ALA A 180 22.58 -10.32 1.61
N PRO A 181 21.58 -11.21 1.44
CA PRO A 181 21.31 -12.23 2.43
C PRO A 181 22.48 -13.21 2.45
N ALA A 182 23.08 -13.43 3.62
CA ALA A 182 23.78 -14.67 3.87
C ALA A 182 22.74 -15.80 3.69
N PRO A 183 22.95 -16.75 2.77
CA PRO A 183 22.01 -17.85 2.64
C PRO A 183 22.12 -18.72 3.90
N ASP A 184 20.95 -19.03 4.47
CA ASP A 184 20.69 -20.28 5.21
C ASP A 184 21.11 -20.39 6.69
N ALA A 185 21.62 -19.33 7.34
CA ALA A 185 21.95 -19.42 8.77
C ALA A 185 20.78 -19.14 9.75
N ALA A 186 19.64 -18.63 9.29
CA ALA A 186 18.60 -18.05 10.15
C ALA A 186 17.33 -18.91 10.34
N GLY A 187 17.27 -20.13 9.80
CA GLY A 187 16.10 -21.00 10.00
C GLY A 187 14.82 -20.43 9.39
N ASP A 188 14.95 -19.62 8.34
CA ASP A 188 13.85 -19.04 7.60
C ASP A 188 14.13 -19.03 6.08
N ILE A 189 13.07 -19.02 5.27
CA ILE A 189 13.15 -19.02 3.81
C ILE A 189 12.24 -17.96 3.19
N PRO A 190 12.51 -17.49 1.96
CA PRO A 190 11.51 -16.76 1.19
C PRO A 190 10.31 -17.67 0.86
N CYS A 191 9.12 -17.18 1.15
CA CYS A 191 7.86 -17.89 0.89
C CYS A 191 6.72 -16.91 0.56
N ALA A 192 5.69 -17.38 -0.13
CA ALA A 192 4.42 -16.69 -0.28
C ALA A 192 3.29 -17.71 -0.29
N ARG A 193 2.21 -17.43 0.44
CA ARG A 193 1.05 -18.33 0.53
C ARG A 193 -0.03 -17.95 -0.48
N HIS A 194 -0.20 -16.65 -0.70
CA HIS A 194 -1.33 -16.10 -1.44
C HIS A 194 -0.92 -15.52 -2.80
N ILE A 195 -1.88 -15.47 -3.73
CA ILE A 195 -1.64 -15.04 -5.10
C ILE A 195 -1.11 -13.58 -5.14
N GLY A 196 0.09 -13.44 -5.71
CA GLY A 196 0.82 -12.19 -5.85
C GLY A 196 1.22 -11.53 -4.52
N GLN A 197 1.13 -12.26 -3.40
CA GLN A 197 1.82 -11.84 -2.20
C GLN A 197 3.33 -11.71 -2.53
N PRO A 198 4.00 -10.62 -2.13
CA PRO A 198 5.45 -10.56 -2.21
C PRO A 198 6.04 -11.69 -1.34
N MET A 199 7.23 -12.17 -1.69
CA MET A 199 7.90 -13.17 -0.85
C MET A 199 8.18 -12.54 0.51
N THR A 200 7.73 -13.19 1.57
CA THR A 200 8.05 -12.89 2.96
C THR A 200 9.02 -13.92 3.49
N ARG A 201 9.50 -13.74 4.72
CA ARG A 201 10.26 -14.76 5.44
C ARG A 201 9.29 -15.70 6.15
N CYS A 202 9.43 -17.00 5.92
CA CYS A 202 8.76 -18.06 6.68
C CYS A 202 9.78 -18.76 7.56
N GLU A 203 9.40 -19.04 8.80
CA GLU A 203 10.18 -19.91 9.68
C GLU A 203 10.18 -21.34 9.12
N ILE A 204 11.29 -22.04 9.27
CA ILE A 204 11.42 -23.43 8.83
C ILE A 204 12.04 -24.34 9.88
N SER A 205 11.66 -25.60 9.82
CA SER A 205 12.37 -26.70 10.50
C SER A 205 12.59 -27.84 9.51
N VAL A 206 13.72 -28.54 9.64
CA VAL A 206 14.11 -29.61 8.71
C VAL A 206 14.33 -30.90 9.49
N ALA A 207 13.56 -31.93 9.15
CA ALA A 207 13.80 -33.29 9.60
C ALA A 207 14.51 -34.07 8.48
N ARG A 208 15.63 -34.75 8.78
CA ARG A 208 16.43 -35.49 7.80
C ARG A 208 16.53 -36.96 8.17
N LYS A 209 16.44 -37.84 7.17
CA LYS A 209 16.58 -39.28 7.35
C LYS A 209 17.00 -39.94 6.04
N ASP A 210 18.09 -40.70 6.07
CA ASP A 210 18.51 -41.59 4.97
C ASP A 210 18.58 -40.94 3.57
N GLY A 211 19.00 -39.68 3.48
CA GLY A 211 19.08 -38.92 2.22
C GLY A 211 17.77 -38.23 1.79
N ASP A 212 16.70 -38.45 2.54
CA ASP A 212 15.46 -37.70 2.47
C ASP A 212 15.44 -36.56 3.50
N SER A 213 14.71 -35.51 3.18
CA SER A 213 14.40 -34.46 4.14
C SER A 213 12.98 -33.94 4.01
N ALA A 214 12.39 -33.59 5.15
CA ALA A 214 11.09 -32.94 5.24
C ALA A 214 11.31 -31.53 5.79
N VAL A 215 11.09 -30.54 4.93
CA VAL A 215 11.14 -29.13 5.29
C VAL A 215 9.74 -28.69 5.69
N THR A 216 9.53 -28.42 6.97
CA THR A 216 8.30 -27.82 7.48
C THR A 216 8.44 -26.31 7.46
N VAL A 217 7.61 -25.66 6.65
CA VAL A 217 7.55 -24.21 6.49
C VAL A 217 6.36 -23.69 7.29
N THR A 218 6.59 -22.75 8.19
CA THR A 218 5.57 -22.09 9.02
C THR A 218 5.38 -20.66 8.52
N TRP A 219 4.16 -20.33 8.09
CA TRP A 219 3.87 -18.97 7.64
C TRP A 219 3.67 -18.00 8.81
N PRO A 220 3.96 -16.70 8.64
CA PRO A 220 3.73 -15.69 9.67
C PRO A 220 2.25 -15.53 10.09
N ASP A 221 1.31 -15.83 9.17
CA ASP A 221 -0.14 -15.84 9.44
C ASP A 221 -0.62 -17.15 10.09
N GLY A 222 0.29 -18.11 10.27
CA GLY A 222 0.03 -19.40 10.88
C GLY A 222 -0.31 -20.52 9.89
N GLY A 223 -0.26 -21.74 10.42
CA GLY A 223 -0.32 -22.97 9.63
C GLY A 223 1.05 -23.37 9.08
N THR A 224 1.11 -24.56 8.51
CA THR A 224 2.37 -25.16 8.03
C THR A 224 2.20 -25.83 6.67
N ARG A 225 3.30 -25.90 5.93
CA ARG A 225 3.46 -26.72 4.73
C ARG A 225 4.63 -27.66 4.94
N VAL A 226 4.46 -28.96 4.65
CA VAL A 226 5.59 -29.89 4.58
C VAL A 226 5.98 -30.09 3.12
N ILE A 227 7.25 -29.85 2.81
CA ILE A 227 7.87 -30.10 1.51
C ILE A 227 8.88 -31.23 1.69
N ASN A 228 8.67 -32.31 0.95
CA ASN A 228 9.53 -33.49 1.00
C ASN A 228 10.59 -33.38 -0.09
N PHE A 229 11.82 -33.71 0.26
CA PHE A 229 12.96 -33.83 -0.62
C PHE A 229 13.48 -35.26 -0.60
N HIS A 230 13.90 -35.75 -1.76
CA HIS A 230 14.54 -37.05 -1.93
C HIS A 230 15.82 -36.88 -2.75
N GLY A 231 16.97 -37.25 -2.19
CA GLY A 231 18.27 -37.10 -2.86
C GLY A 231 18.59 -35.64 -3.21
N GLY A 232 18.20 -34.69 -2.36
CA GLY A 232 18.44 -33.26 -2.57
C GLY A 232 17.57 -32.60 -3.65
N GLN A 233 16.45 -33.24 -4.05
CA GLN A 233 15.49 -32.67 -4.99
C GLN A 233 14.09 -32.62 -4.37
N PRO A 234 13.30 -31.56 -4.64
CA PRO A 234 11.91 -31.49 -4.19
C PRO A 234 11.08 -32.64 -4.80
N ALA A 235 10.53 -33.49 -3.95
CA ALA A 235 9.77 -34.68 -4.33
C ALA A 235 8.25 -34.50 -4.21
N GLY A 236 7.79 -33.61 -3.32
CA GLY A 236 6.36 -33.35 -3.16
C GLY A 236 6.04 -32.52 -1.91
N SER A 237 4.75 -32.45 -1.57
CA SER A 237 4.27 -31.79 -0.36
C SER A 237 3.16 -32.59 0.33
N ASP A 238 2.77 -32.18 1.53
CA ASP A 238 1.57 -32.67 2.22
C ASP A 238 0.24 -32.14 1.65
N SER A 239 0.28 -31.26 0.64
CA SER A 239 -0.92 -30.85 -0.12
C SER A 239 -1.30 -31.89 -1.19
N PRO A 240 -2.60 -32.13 -1.44
CA PRO A 240 -3.05 -32.83 -2.64
C PRO A 240 -2.93 -31.98 -3.92
N ASP A 241 -2.61 -30.69 -3.81
CA ASP A 241 -2.48 -29.79 -4.95
C ASP A 241 -1.28 -30.10 -5.86
N ALA A 242 -1.34 -29.61 -7.10
CA ALA A 242 -0.27 -29.79 -8.07
C ALA A 242 1.08 -29.22 -7.56
N PHE A 243 2.08 -30.10 -7.47
CA PHE A 243 3.44 -29.76 -7.06
C PHE A 243 4.33 -29.55 -8.29
N ARG A 244 4.99 -28.40 -8.37
CA ARG A 244 5.90 -28.04 -9.48
C ARG A 244 7.12 -27.36 -8.91
N PHE A 245 8.29 -27.58 -9.51
CA PHE A 245 9.49 -26.84 -9.14
C PHE A 245 10.37 -26.57 -10.35
N THR A 246 11.16 -25.51 -10.24
CA THR A 246 12.31 -25.22 -11.10
C THR A 246 13.54 -25.09 -10.22
N ARG A 247 14.72 -25.34 -10.78
CA ARG A 247 15.98 -25.25 -10.05
C ARG A 247 16.95 -24.34 -10.78
N GLU A 248 17.52 -23.38 -10.05
CA GLU A 248 18.52 -22.44 -10.53
C GLU A 248 19.78 -22.59 -9.66
N GLY A 249 20.78 -23.31 -10.16
CA GLY A 249 21.94 -23.70 -9.36
C GLY A 249 21.54 -24.58 -8.17
N THR A 250 21.74 -24.08 -6.95
CA THR A 250 21.34 -24.75 -5.70
C THR A 250 19.99 -24.30 -5.15
N LEU A 251 19.34 -23.33 -5.81
CA LEU A 251 18.06 -22.79 -5.37
C LEU A 251 16.90 -23.55 -6.01
N ASN A 252 16.03 -24.12 -5.18
CA ASN A 252 14.80 -24.77 -5.62
C ASN A 252 13.64 -23.77 -5.47
N MET A 253 13.05 -23.39 -6.60
CA MET A 253 11.84 -22.56 -6.66
C MET A 253 10.62 -23.47 -6.79
N ILE A 254 9.90 -23.65 -5.69
CA ILE A 254 8.82 -24.63 -5.56
C ILE A 254 7.47 -23.92 -5.57
N ARG A 255 6.49 -24.52 -6.25
CA ARG A 255 5.11 -24.07 -6.34
C ARG A 255 4.16 -25.20 -5.94
N VAL A 256 3.24 -24.90 -5.03
CA VAL A 256 2.18 -25.82 -4.61
C VAL A 256 0.83 -25.18 -4.94
N GLY A 257 0.04 -25.89 -5.75
CA GLY A 257 -1.24 -25.40 -6.22
C GLY A 257 -1.14 -24.14 -7.09
N VAL A 258 -2.00 -23.16 -6.81
CA VAL A 258 -2.13 -21.93 -7.62
C VAL A 258 -1.40 -20.72 -7.03
N SER A 259 -1.01 -20.78 -5.75
CA SER A 259 -0.59 -19.58 -5.01
C SER A 259 0.67 -19.76 -4.19
N GLU A 260 0.92 -20.94 -3.64
CA GLU A 260 2.03 -21.13 -2.72
C GLU A 260 3.35 -21.21 -3.47
N ARG A 261 4.34 -20.48 -2.96
CA ARG A 261 5.68 -20.33 -3.53
C ARG A 261 6.71 -20.43 -2.42
N PHE A 262 7.77 -21.17 -2.67
CA PHE A 262 8.87 -21.36 -1.72
C PHE A 262 10.20 -21.35 -2.45
N GLU A 263 11.21 -20.80 -1.81
CA GLU A 263 12.59 -20.77 -2.29
C GLU A 263 13.46 -21.48 -1.25
N ILE A 264 13.94 -22.68 -1.59
CA ILE A 264 14.67 -23.56 -0.67
C ILE A 264 15.98 -23.97 -1.30
N THR A 265 17.10 -23.68 -0.65
CA THR A 265 18.42 -24.10 -1.11
C THR A 265 18.68 -25.57 -0.79
N ASP A 266 19.56 -26.20 -1.56
CA ASP A 266 20.03 -27.55 -1.27
C ASP A 266 20.73 -27.64 0.08
N ALA A 267 21.54 -26.63 0.44
CA ALA A 267 22.24 -26.56 1.71
C ALA A 267 21.26 -26.57 2.88
N LEU A 268 20.16 -25.81 2.79
CA LEU A 268 19.11 -25.84 3.80
C LEU A 268 18.39 -27.20 3.84
N ALA A 269 18.06 -27.78 2.68
CA ALA A 269 17.38 -29.07 2.63
C ALA A 269 18.26 -30.22 3.16
N LEU A 270 19.57 -30.20 2.88
CA LEU A 270 20.52 -31.28 3.17
C LEU A 270 21.34 -31.08 4.45
N GLY A 271 21.51 -29.84 4.90
CA GLY A 271 22.25 -29.48 6.11
C GLY A 271 23.77 -29.41 5.90
N GLU A 272 24.21 -28.73 4.84
CA GLU A 272 25.63 -28.48 4.55
C GLU A 272 26.12 -27.11 5.04
#